data_AF-A0A913XU34-F1
#
_entry.id   AF-A0A913XU34-F1
#
_cell.length_a   1.000
_cell.length_b   1.000
_cell.length_c   1.000
_cell.angle_alpha   90.00
_cell.angle_beta   90.00
_cell.angle_gamma   90.00
#
_symmetry.space_group_name_H-M   'P 1'
#
loop_
_entity.id
_entity.type
_entity.pdbx_description
1 polymer ?
#
loop_
_entity_poly.entity_id
_entity_poly.type
_entity_poly.pdbx_seq_one_letter_code
_entity_poly.pdbx_strand_id
1 'polypeptide(L)'
;MIYRRRRVLLLAIIFIWFLAIIYFASDSGLFRPTPPKYVHIEDGISRPPFNADKYLAGDALHEGEDKYSRNQFNQEISDKTDPDRSVPDTRHSQCLKQVYSNSLPPTSIIITFHNEARSTLLRTVKSILNKSPPDLVKEIILVDDFSDDVNDALGLLPLPKVKVLRNDKREGLIRSRVKGADKAKSTILTFLDSHCECNTDWLQPLLQRVVKNRKAVVSPIIDVISMDDFSYIGASADIKGGFDWSLHFKWDNLSPGQKQARRNTPIAPIKTPMIAGGLFVTSKDWFEESGKYDVMMDIWGGENFEISFRTWQCGGVMEIIPCSRVGHVFRKRHPYTFPDGNANTYMKNTRRTAEVWMDEYKKFYYAARPLARSAPYGNVMARKQLRTKLKCKSFKWYLETVYPELQ
;
A
#
# COMPACT_ATOMS: atom_id res chain seq x y z
N MET A 1 -10.80 34.99 54.86
CA MET A 1 -10.36 35.18 53.45
C MET A 1 -9.66 33.95 52.84
N ILE A 2 -8.81 33.23 53.59
CA ILE A 2 -8.03 32.07 53.12
C ILE A 2 -8.90 30.86 52.71
N TYR A 3 -9.99 30.60 53.43
CA TYR A 3 -10.89 29.45 53.18
C TYR A 3 -11.65 29.57 51.84
N ARG A 4 -12.00 30.80 51.44
CA ARG A 4 -12.69 31.09 50.18
C ARG A 4 -11.76 30.87 48.97
N ARG A 5 -10.48 31.25 49.09
CA ARG A 5 -9.46 31.01 48.04
C ARG A 5 -9.18 29.53 47.80
N ARG A 6 -9.15 28.71 48.86
CA ARG A 6 -8.96 27.24 48.73
C ARG A 6 -10.11 26.55 48.00
N ARG A 7 -11.37 26.94 48.26
CA ARG A 7 -12.54 26.39 47.54
C ARG A 7 -12.55 26.76 46.06
N VAL A 8 -12.20 28.00 45.73
CA VAL A 8 -12.12 28.45 44.32
C VAL A 8 -11.00 27.71 43.57
N LEU A 9 -9.84 27.49 44.20
CA LEU A 9 -8.75 26.72 43.60
C LEU A 9 -9.12 25.25 43.37
N LEU A 10 -9.81 24.62 44.33
CA LEU A 10 -10.27 23.24 44.20
C LEU A 10 -11.27 23.08 43.04
N LEU A 11 -12.23 23.99 42.93
CA LEU A 11 -13.20 24.02 41.83
C LEU A 11 -12.53 24.25 40.47
N ALA A 12 -11.52 25.11 40.40
CA ALA A 12 -10.75 25.33 39.17
C ALA A 12 -9.97 24.07 38.75
N ILE A 13 -9.36 23.35 39.70
CA ILE A 13 -8.64 22.09 39.41
C ILE A 13 -9.61 21.01 38.91
N ILE A 14 -10.78 20.87 39.53
CA ILE A 14 -11.82 19.92 39.10
C ILE A 14 -12.31 20.27 37.69
N PHE A 15 -12.53 21.56 37.40
CA PHE A 15 -12.94 22.02 36.08
C PHE A 15 -11.87 21.76 35.01
N ILE A 16 -10.60 22.00 35.32
CA ILE A 16 -9.48 21.69 34.42
C ILE A 16 -9.38 20.17 34.18
N TRP A 17 -9.54 19.35 35.22
CA TRP A 17 -9.56 17.90 35.09
C TRP A 17 -10.73 17.41 34.24
N PHE A 18 -11.92 18.00 34.42
CA PHE A 18 -13.09 17.67 33.62
C PHE A 18 -12.91 18.07 32.15
N LEU A 19 -12.34 19.25 31.89
CA LEU A 19 -11.97 19.67 30.54
C LEU A 19 -10.89 18.77 29.92
N ALA A 20 -9.90 18.33 30.70
CA ALA A 20 -8.89 17.37 30.25
C ALA A 20 -9.53 16.02 29.92
N ILE A 21 -10.44 15.51 30.75
CA ILE A 21 -11.19 14.27 30.46
C ILE A 21 -12.04 14.42 29.20
N ILE A 22 -12.74 15.54 29.03
CA ILE A 22 -13.51 15.81 27.79
C ILE A 22 -12.59 15.89 26.58
N TYR A 23 -11.45 16.60 26.70
CA TYR A 23 -10.47 16.70 25.63
C TYR A 23 -9.95 15.32 25.26
N PHE A 24 -9.47 14.55 26.23
CA PHE A 24 -8.98 13.18 26.03
C PHE A 24 -10.09 12.25 25.52
N ALA A 25 -11.32 12.31 26.01
CA ALA A 25 -12.45 11.50 25.52
C ALA A 25 -12.87 11.88 24.09
N SER A 26 -12.79 13.17 23.75
CA SER A 26 -13.08 13.68 22.40
C SER A 26 -11.98 13.30 21.40
N ASP A 27 -10.73 13.24 21.85
CA ASP A 27 -9.55 12.91 21.04
C ASP A 27 -9.38 11.38 20.90
N SER A 28 -9.69 10.61 21.94
CA SER A 28 -9.63 9.14 21.97
C SER A 28 -10.77 8.44 21.25
N GLY A 29 -11.78 9.17 20.74
CA GLY A 29 -12.83 8.60 19.90
C GLY A 29 -13.88 7.73 20.63
N LEU A 30 -13.90 7.74 21.97
CA LEU A 30 -14.78 6.92 22.82
C LEU A 30 -16.30 7.09 22.56
N PHE A 31 -16.71 8.18 21.92
CA PHE A 31 -18.12 8.47 21.60
C PHE A 31 -18.42 8.57 20.11
N ARG A 32 -17.53 8.08 19.24
CA ARG A 32 -17.72 8.28 17.79
C ARG A 32 -18.52 7.13 17.18
N PRO A 33 -19.58 7.42 16.39
CA PRO A 33 -20.29 6.40 15.66
C PRO A 33 -19.32 5.66 14.74
N THR A 34 -19.42 4.33 14.72
CA THR A 34 -18.70 3.52 13.75
C THR A 34 -19.10 3.97 12.34
N PRO A 35 -18.14 4.09 11.40
CA PRO A 35 -18.47 4.41 10.03
C PRO A 35 -19.48 3.40 9.50
N PRO A 36 -20.45 3.82 8.66
CA PRO A 36 -21.45 2.91 8.13
C PRO A 36 -20.76 1.79 7.37
N LYS A 37 -21.19 0.54 7.62
CA LYS A 37 -20.79 -0.58 6.76
C LYS A 37 -21.43 -0.35 5.39
N TYR A 38 -20.61 -0.32 4.35
CA TYR A 38 -21.09 -0.18 2.99
C TYR A 38 -21.67 -1.49 2.49
N VAL A 39 -22.91 -1.45 1.99
CA VAL A 39 -23.58 -2.62 1.42
C VAL A 39 -23.33 -2.62 -0.08
N HIS A 40 -22.58 -3.62 -0.55
CA HIS A 40 -22.31 -3.81 -1.97
C HIS A 40 -23.42 -4.67 -2.58
N ILE A 41 -24.35 -4.02 -3.29
CA ILE A 41 -25.39 -4.69 -4.08
C ILE A 41 -24.95 -4.64 -5.55
N GLU A 42 -24.90 -5.78 -6.22
CA GLU A 42 -24.73 -5.85 -7.67
C GLU A 42 -26.08 -6.19 -8.30
N ASP A 43 -26.61 -5.28 -9.11
CA ASP A 43 -27.90 -5.48 -9.76
C ASP A 43 -27.88 -6.73 -10.66
N GLY A 44 -28.83 -7.64 -10.43
CA GLY A 44 -29.07 -8.80 -11.29
C GLY A 44 -28.10 -9.98 -11.16
N ILE A 45 -27.16 -9.97 -10.19
CA ILE A 45 -26.24 -11.10 -9.95
C ILE A 45 -26.56 -11.78 -8.62
N SER A 46 -27.21 -12.95 -8.69
CA SER A 46 -27.39 -13.83 -7.53
C SER A 46 -26.09 -14.58 -7.21
N ARG A 47 -25.45 -14.27 -6.09
CA ARG A 47 -24.26 -14.99 -5.59
C ARG A 47 -24.65 -16.00 -4.51
N PRO A 48 -23.97 -17.15 -4.40
CA PRO A 48 -24.18 -18.04 -3.26
C PRO A 48 -23.76 -17.33 -1.96
N PRO A 49 -24.33 -17.71 -0.80
CA PRO A 49 -23.91 -17.15 0.48
C PRO A 49 -22.43 -17.46 0.74
N PHE A 50 -21.68 -16.46 1.22
CA PHE A 50 -20.29 -16.65 1.61
C PHE A 50 -20.21 -17.19 3.05
N ASN A 51 -19.58 -18.35 3.24
CA ASN A 51 -19.31 -18.93 4.55
C ASN A 51 -17.84 -18.74 4.90
N ALA A 52 -17.56 -17.81 5.82
CA ALA A 52 -16.20 -17.47 6.23
C ALA A 52 -15.50 -18.66 6.93
N ASP A 53 -16.18 -19.34 7.85
CA ASP A 53 -15.59 -20.47 8.61
C ASP A 53 -15.17 -21.60 7.68
N LYS A 54 -16.01 -21.95 6.70
CA LYS A 54 -15.68 -22.97 5.69
C LYS A 54 -14.49 -22.55 4.83
N TYR A 55 -14.41 -21.26 4.46
CA TYR A 55 -13.30 -20.74 3.68
C TYR A 55 -11.99 -20.80 4.47
N LEU A 56 -12.00 -20.33 5.73
CA LEU A 56 -10.83 -20.34 6.62
C LEU A 56 -10.39 -21.76 7.01
N ALA A 57 -11.31 -22.71 7.11
CA ALA A 57 -10.99 -24.10 7.43
C ALA A 57 -10.11 -24.79 6.36
N GLY A 58 -10.05 -24.25 5.12
CA GLY A 58 -9.29 -24.91 4.06
C GLY A 58 -7.78 -24.68 4.09
N ASP A 59 -7.28 -23.77 4.92
CA ASP A 59 -5.83 -23.60 5.15
C ASP A 59 -5.48 -23.46 6.65
N ALA A 60 -6.40 -23.79 7.53
CA ALA A 60 -6.24 -23.70 8.97
C ALA A 60 -5.06 -24.54 9.46
N LEU A 61 -4.30 -23.99 10.41
CA LEU A 61 -3.19 -24.69 11.04
C LEU A 61 -3.67 -25.92 11.82
N HIS A 62 -2.92 -27.02 11.69
CA HIS A 62 -3.11 -28.21 12.52
C HIS A 62 -2.35 -28.09 13.86
N GLU A 63 -2.79 -28.86 14.86
CA GLU A 63 -2.14 -28.88 16.16
C GLU A 63 -0.66 -29.29 16.05
N GLY A 64 0.24 -28.48 16.60
CA GLY A 64 1.68 -28.70 16.58
C GLY A 64 2.41 -28.13 15.36
N GLU A 65 1.72 -27.57 14.37
CA GLU A 65 2.36 -26.90 13.23
C GLU A 65 2.98 -25.55 13.62
N ASP A 66 4.10 -25.19 12.98
CA ASP A 66 4.70 -23.87 13.16
C ASP A 66 3.85 -22.79 12.49
N LYS A 67 3.23 -21.97 13.33
CA LYS A 67 2.36 -20.86 12.96
C LYS A 67 3.00 -19.77 12.09
N TYR A 68 4.33 -19.73 11.96
CA TYR A 68 5.04 -18.79 11.07
C TYR A 68 5.55 -19.42 9.77
N SER A 69 5.57 -20.74 9.66
CA SER A 69 6.27 -21.45 8.58
C SER A 69 5.77 -21.06 7.19
N ARG A 70 4.46 -21.12 6.96
CA ARG A 70 3.83 -20.86 5.66
C ARG A 70 3.92 -19.39 5.23
N ASN A 71 3.71 -18.47 6.18
CA ASN A 71 3.41 -17.08 5.85
C ASN A 71 4.42 -16.06 6.40
N GLN A 72 5.35 -16.46 7.28
CA GLN A 72 6.29 -15.56 7.97
C GLN A 72 5.60 -14.47 8.80
N PHE A 73 4.37 -14.75 9.26
CA PHE A 73 3.61 -14.07 10.31
C PHE A 73 2.81 -15.14 11.06
N ASN A 74 2.29 -14.80 12.24
CA ASN A 74 1.55 -15.71 13.10
C ASN A 74 0.14 -16.01 12.54
N GLN A 75 0.03 -17.07 11.74
CA GLN A 75 -1.23 -17.44 11.10
C GLN A 75 -2.30 -17.85 12.13
N GLU A 76 -1.93 -18.47 13.25
CA GLU A 76 -2.86 -18.85 14.31
C GLU A 76 -3.68 -17.66 14.84
N ILE A 77 -3.01 -16.53 15.07
CA ILE A 77 -3.68 -15.31 15.52
C ILE A 77 -4.48 -14.67 14.38
N SER A 78 -3.97 -14.71 13.15
CA SER A 78 -4.69 -14.23 11.97
C SER A 78 -6.02 -14.95 11.76
N ASP A 79 -6.04 -16.27 11.93
CA ASP A 79 -7.21 -17.13 11.69
C ASP A 79 -8.27 -16.95 12.78
N LYS A 80 -7.85 -16.67 14.02
CA LYS A 80 -8.74 -16.31 15.14
C LYS A 80 -9.29 -14.88 15.05
N THR A 81 -8.69 -14.03 14.21
CA THR A 81 -9.08 -12.63 14.07
C THR A 81 -10.28 -12.51 13.15
N ASP A 82 -11.37 -11.91 13.64
CA ASP A 82 -12.59 -11.66 12.86
C ASP A 82 -12.26 -10.98 11.50
N PRO A 83 -12.67 -11.57 10.37
CA PRO A 83 -12.47 -10.98 9.05
C PRO A 83 -13.13 -9.60 8.85
N ASP A 84 -14.12 -9.26 9.67
CA ASP A 84 -14.82 -7.96 9.70
C ASP A 84 -14.41 -7.09 10.90
N ARG A 85 -13.28 -7.40 11.57
CA ARG A 85 -12.83 -6.67 12.75
C ARG A 85 -12.77 -5.16 12.54
N SER A 86 -13.01 -4.42 13.62
CA SER A 86 -12.76 -2.99 13.64
C SER A 86 -11.27 -2.69 13.89
N VAL A 87 -10.77 -1.65 13.25
CA VAL A 87 -9.40 -1.12 13.44
C VAL A 87 -9.49 0.33 13.96
N PRO A 88 -8.51 0.80 14.76
CA PRO A 88 -8.51 2.18 15.24
C PRO A 88 -8.41 3.17 14.07
N ASP A 89 -9.13 4.30 14.15
CA ASP A 89 -8.97 5.39 13.19
C ASP A 89 -7.67 6.14 13.49
N THR A 90 -6.64 5.92 12.67
CA THR A 90 -5.29 6.49 12.81
C THR A 90 -5.12 7.79 12.03
N ARG A 91 -6.18 8.31 11.40
CA ARG A 91 -6.12 9.55 10.63
C ARG A 91 -5.97 10.75 11.56
N HIS A 92 -5.36 11.80 11.03
CA HIS A 92 -5.30 13.09 11.74
C HIS A 92 -6.70 13.67 11.89
N SER A 93 -7.00 14.36 13.00
CA SER A 93 -8.33 14.91 13.31
C SER A 93 -8.91 15.83 12.22
N GLN A 94 -8.05 16.53 11.47
CA GLN A 94 -8.45 17.37 10.33
C GLN A 94 -8.96 16.57 9.12
N CYS A 95 -8.59 15.29 8.98
CA CYS A 95 -9.07 14.43 7.89
C CYS A 95 -10.58 14.18 7.99
N LEU A 96 -11.12 14.13 9.21
CA LEU A 96 -12.54 13.90 9.46
C LEU A 96 -13.42 15.06 8.98
N LYS A 97 -12.81 16.22 8.74
CA LYS A 97 -13.49 17.42 8.24
C LYS A 97 -13.37 17.56 6.72
N GLN A 98 -12.67 16.63 6.06
CA GLN A 98 -12.52 16.68 4.61
C GLN A 98 -13.81 16.24 3.93
N VAL A 99 -14.24 17.02 2.95
CA VAL A 99 -15.33 16.66 2.05
C VAL A 99 -14.71 16.32 0.71
N TYR A 100 -15.00 15.12 0.22
CA TYR A 100 -14.54 14.66 -1.09
C TYR A 100 -15.64 14.86 -2.13
N SER A 101 -15.26 14.97 -3.40
CA SER A 101 -16.25 15.08 -4.47
C SER A 101 -17.20 13.87 -4.51
N ASN A 102 -18.49 14.12 -4.68
CA ASN A 102 -19.49 13.06 -4.89
C ASN A 102 -19.38 12.41 -6.28
N SER A 103 -18.61 13.00 -7.20
CA SER A 103 -18.43 12.54 -8.58
C SER A 103 -17.07 11.88 -8.84
N LEU A 104 -16.41 11.33 -7.81
CA LEU A 104 -15.17 10.59 -8.01
C LEU A 104 -15.41 9.36 -8.92
N PRO A 105 -14.55 9.12 -9.93
CA PRO A 105 -14.68 7.93 -10.77
C PRO A 105 -14.31 6.68 -9.95
N PRO A 106 -14.90 5.52 -10.27
CA PRO A 106 -14.57 4.29 -9.59
C PRO A 106 -13.14 3.83 -9.89
N THR A 107 -12.65 2.85 -9.15
CA THR A 107 -11.35 2.20 -9.38
C THR A 107 -11.50 0.69 -9.54
N SER A 108 -10.61 0.09 -10.32
CA SER A 108 -10.40 -1.36 -10.32
C SER A 108 -9.27 -1.67 -9.34
N ILE A 109 -9.59 -2.42 -8.29
CA ILE A 109 -8.63 -2.77 -7.24
C ILE A 109 -7.96 -4.09 -7.62
N ILE A 110 -6.64 -4.12 -7.69
CA ILE A 110 -5.83 -5.26 -8.12
C ILE A 110 -5.03 -5.76 -6.92
N ILE A 111 -5.27 -7.02 -6.55
CA ILE A 111 -4.55 -7.71 -5.48
C ILE A 111 -3.88 -8.92 -6.10
N THR A 112 -2.56 -8.93 -6.09
CA THR A 112 -1.75 -10.06 -6.56
C THR A 112 -1.30 -10.88 -5.36
N PHE A 113 -1.39 -12.20 -5.42
CA PHE A 113 -0.97 -13.05 -4.30
C PHE A 113 -0.42 -14.39 -4.80
N HIS A 114 0.36 -15.04 -3.95
CA HIS A 114 0.89 -16.39 -4.15
C HIS A 114 0.97 -17.07 -2.79
N ASN A 115 0.19 -18.14 -2.57
CA ASN A 115 0.15 -18.89 -1.32
C ASN A 115 -0.10 -18.03 -0.06
N GLU A 116 -0.97 -17.02 -0.16
CA GLU A 116 -1.34 -16.18 0.99
C GLU A 116 -2.24 -16.95 1.98
N ALA A 117 -2.14 -16.64 3.27
CA ALA A 117 -3.13 -17.13 4.25
C ALA A 117 -4.54 -16.66 3.86
N ARG A 118 -5.51 -17.56 3.91
CA ARG A 118 -6.90 -17.23 3.58
C ARG A 118 -7.45 -16.16 4.51
N SER A 119 -7.07 -16.16 5.79
CA SER A 119 -7.51 -15.16 6.76
C SER A 119 -7.06 -13.74 6.41
N THR A 120 -5.80 -13.53 6.01
CA THR A 120 -5.32 -12.21 5.57
C THR A 120 -5.96 -11.80 4.24
N LEU A 121 -6.01 -12.71 3.25
CA LEU A 121 -6.60 -12.42 1.94
C LEU A 121 -8.08 -12.03 2.05
N LEU A 122 -8.87 -12.79 2.83
CA LEU A 122 -10.27 -12.49 3.09
C LEU A 122 -10.44 -11.14 3.78
N ARG A 123 -9.63 -10.87 4.81
CA ARG A 123 -9.71 -9.62 5.58
C ARG A 123 -9.31 -8.41 4.73
N THR A 124 -8.38 -8.56 3.78
CA THR A 124 -8.10 -7.53 2.78
C THR A 124 -9.32 -7.23 1.92
N VAL A 125 -9.93 -8.27 1.31
CA VAL A 125 -11.13 -8.10 0.47
C VAL A 125 -12.30 -7.50 1.26
N LYS A 126 -12.57 -8.01 2.47
CA LYS A 126 -13.63 -7.48 3.34
C LYS A 126 -13.36 -6.05 3.78
N SER A 127 -12.11 -5.68 4.11
CA SER A 127 -11.79 -4.30 4.48
C SER A 127 -12.07 -3.31 3.35
N ILE A 128 -11.80 -3.70 2.09
CA ILE A 128 -12.14 -2.90 0.92
C ILE A 128 -13.65 -2.71 0.81
N LEU A 129 -14.41 -3.81 0.85
CA LEU A 129 -15.87 -3.77 0.75
C LEU A 129 -16.49 -2.98 1.91
N ASN A 130 -15.98 -3.13 3.13
CA ASN A 130 -16.57 -2.49 4.30
C ASN A 130 -16.21 -1.00 4.41
N LYS A 131 -15.11 -0.55 3.81
CA LYS A 131 -14.54 0.80 4.06
C LYS A 131 -14.45 1.68 2.81
N SER A 132 -14.97 1.21 1.68
CA SER A 132 -15.07 1.98 0.45
C SER A 132 -16.52 2.21 0.07
N PRO A 133 -16.92 3.43 -0.34
CA PRO A 133 -18.22 3.65 -0.94
C PRO A 133 -18.46 2.66 -2.10
N PRO A 134 -19.62 1.98 -2.18
CA PRO A 134 -19.85 0.93 -3.17
C PRO A 134 -19.61 1.43 -4.59
N ASP A 135 -20.10 2.61 -4.93
CA ASP A 135 -20.00 3.18 -6.28
C ASP A 135 -18.57 3.46 -6.72
N LEU A 136 -17.62 3.58 -5.79
CA LEU A 136 -16.21 3.82 -6.09
C LEU A 136 -15.40 2.54 -6.32
N VAL A 137 -15.93 1.38 -5.94
CA VAL A 137 -15.31 0.08 -6.23
C VAL A 137 -15.95 -0.50 -7.49
N LYS A 138 -15.23 -0.49 -8.62
CA LYS A 138 -15.75 -1.11 -9.85
C LYS A 138 -15.70 -2.62 -9.77
N GLU A 139 -14.57 -3.14 -9.31
CA GLU A 139 -14.23 -4.56 -9.23
C GLU A 139 -12.98 -4.75 -8.35
N ILE A 140 -12.87 -5.93 -7.75
CA ILE A 140 -11.69 -6.41 -7.02
C ILE A 140 -11.14 -7.59 -7.82
N ILE A 141 -10.00 -7.38 -8.47
CA ILE A 141 -9.32 -8.37 -9.31
C ILE A 141 -8.24 -9.05 -8.47
N LEU A 142 -8.52 -10.27 -8.05
CA LEU A 142 -7.56 -11.16 -7.41
C LEU A 142 -6.75 -11.85 -8.51
N VAL A 143 -5.46 -11.55 -8.58
CA VAL A 143 -4.53 -12.22 -9.49
C VAL A 143 -3.76 -13.27 -8.70
N ASP A 144 -4.19 -14.51 -8.85
CA ASP A 144 -3.55 -15.69 -8.25
C ASP A 144 -2.32 -16.06 -9.08
N ASP A 145 -1.15 -15.78 -8.53
CA ASP A 145 0.14 -16.04 -9.15
C ASP A 145 0.62 -17.47 -8.89
N PHE A 146 -0.17 -18.43 -9.37
CA PHE A 146 0.15 -19.86 -9.32
C PHE A 146 0.29 -20.38 -7.88
N SER A 147 -0.70 -20.09 -7.04
CA SER A 147 -0.80 -20.69 -5.69
C SER A 147 -1.06 -22.20 -5.79
N ASP A 148 -0.63 -22.96 -4.78
CA ASP A 148 -0.77 -24.41 -4.75
C ASP A 148 -2.25 -24.83 -4.69
N ASP A 149 -3.05 -24.12 -3.88
CA ASP A 149 -4.50 -24.31 -3.81
C ASP A 149 -5.26 -23.23 -4.58
N VAL A 150 -5.96 -23.64 -5.64
CA VAL A 150 -6.83 -22.75 -6.43
C VAL A 150 -8.00 -22.17 -5.63
N ASN A 151 -8.40 -22.84 -4.54
CA ASN A 151 -9.53 -22.43 -3.72
C ASN A 151 -9.24 -21.22 -2.85
N ASP A 152 -7.96 -20.85 -2.67
CA ASP A 152 -7.57 -19.60 -2.01
C ASP A 152 -8.19 -18.38 -2.73
N ALA A 153 -8.20 -18.41 -4.07
CA ALA A 153 -8.87 -17.38 -4.87
C ALA A 153 -10.35 -17.69 -5.11
N LEU A 154 -10.65 -18.92 -5.57
CA LEU A 154 -12.00 -19.27 -6.01
C LEU A 154 -13.02 -19.25 -4.87
N GLY A 155 -12.59 -19.54 -3.64
CA GLY A 155 -13.42 -19.47 -2.45
C GLY A 155 -13.95 -18.06 -2.15
N LEU A 156 -13.33 -17.01 -2.70
CA LEU A 156 -13.74 -15.61 -2.52
C LEU A 156 -14.70 -15.10 -3.60
N LEU A 157 -14.95 -15.87 -4.67
CA LEU A 157 -15.92 -15.50 -5.72
C LEU A 157 -17.35 -15.23 -5.22
N PRO A 158 -17.85 -15.83 -4.13
CA PRO A 158 -19.17 -15.48 -3.59
C PRO A 158 -19.25 -14.03 -3.07
N LEU A 159 -18.13 -13.38 -2.74
CA LEU A 159 -18.11 -11.98 -2.31
C LEU A 159 -18.41 -11.03 -3.47
N PRO A 160 -19.12 -9.91 -3.23
CA PRO A 160 -19.48 -8.97 -4.28
C PRO A 160 -18.23 -8.35 -4.92
N LYS A 161 -18.31 -8.01 -6.21
CA LYS A 161 -17.26 -7.33 -6.98
C LYS A 161 -15.96 -8.10 -7.18
N VAL A 162 -15.79 -9.28 -6.56
CA VAL A 162 -14.60 -10.11 -6.70
C VAL A 162 -14.59 -10.81 -8.05
N LYS A 163 -13.42 -10.76 -8.69
CA LYS A 163 -13.04 -11.50 -9.91
C LYS A 163 -11.69 -12.14 -9.69
N VAL A 164 -11.52 -13.34 -10.24
CA VAL A 164 -10.26 -14.10 -10.13
C VAL A 164 -9.61 -14.20 -11.50
N LEU A 165 -8.30 -13.97 -11.54
CA LEU A 165 -7.42 -14.25 -12.67
C LEU A 165 -6.29 -15.14 -12.15
N ARG A 166 -6.21 -16.38 -12.63
CA ARG A 166 -5.11 -17.29 -12.27
C ARG A 166 -4.02 -17.27 -13.34
N ASN A 167 -2.76 -17.33 -12.93
CA ASN A 167 -1.63 -17.61 -13.80
C ASN A 167 -1.40 -19.12 -13.92
N ASP A 168 -1.07 -19.58 -15.12
CA ASP A 168 -0.81 -21.01 -15.40
C ASP A 168 0.59 -21.45 -14.95
N LYS A 169 1.44 -20.50 -14.58
CA LYS A 169 2.76 -20.67 -13.99
C LYS A 169 3.07 -19.48 -13.09
N ARG A 170 4.08 -19.61 -12.24
CA ARG A 170 4.51 -18.52 -11.36
C ARG A 170 5.19 -17.41 -12.17
N GLU A 171 4.49 -16.29 -12.33
CA GLU A 171 4.94 -15.13 -13.10
C GLU A 171 5.62 -14.08 -12.22
N GLY A 172 5.28 -14.00 -10.93
CA GLY A 172 5.75 -12.97 -10.02
C GLY A 172 4.81 -11.78 -9.91
N LEU A 173 5.04 -10.97 -8.87
CA LEU A 173 4.30 -9.77 -8.54
C LEU A 173 4.17 -8.82 -9.73
N ILE A 174 5.30 -8.53 -10.38
CA ILE A 174 5.39 -7.52 -11.44
C ILE A 174 4.47 -7.86 -12.62
N ARG A 175 4.63 -9.06 -13.18
CA ARG A 175 3.84 -9.53 -14.33
C ARG A 175 2.36 -9.75 -13.96
N SER A 176 2.09 -10.21 -12.74
CA SER A 176 0.73 -10.38 -12.23
C SER A 176 -0.01 -9.03 -12.10
N ARG A 177 0.65 -7.98 -11.62
CA ARG A 177 0.07 -6.63 -11.56
C ARG A 177 -0.25 -6.08 -12.93
N VAL A 178 0.63 -6.30 -13.91
CA VAL A 178 0.38 -5.93 -15.32
C VAL A 178 -0.82 -6.68 -15.88
N LYS A 179 -0.92 -8.00 -15.66
CA LYS A 179 -2.09 -8.80 -16.09
C LYS A 179 -3.39 -8.29 -15.47
N GLY A 180 -3.37 -7.94 -14.18
CA GLY A 180 -4.52 -7.33 -13.50
C GLY A 180 -4.91 -5.97 -14.10
N ALA A 181 -3.93 -5.10 -14.35
CA ALA A 181 -4.14 -3.79 -14.96
C ALA A 181 -4.72 -3.89 -16.38
N ASP A 182 -4.28 -4.87 -17.16
CA ASP A 182 -4.76 -5.10 -18.53
C ASP A 182 -6.23 -5.54 -18.57
N LYS A 183 -6.68 -6.25 -17.54
CA LYS A 183 -8.07 -6.71 -17.39
C LYS A 183 -8.97 -5.72 -16.65
N ALA A 184 -8.39 -4.71 -15.99
CA ALA A 184 -9.13 -3.68 -15.28
C ALA A 184 -10.03 -2.87 -16.22
N LYS A 185 -11.28 -2.64 -15.81
CA LYS A 185 -12.30 -1.91 -16.55
C LYS A 185 -12.38 -0.43 -16.18
N SER A 186 -11.83 -0.02 -15.03
CA SER A 186 -11.87 1.38 -14.61
C SER A 186 -10.72 2.21 -15.17
N THR A 187 -10.92 3.53 -15.18
CA THR A 187 -9.91 4.53 -15.57
C THR A 187 -8.88 4.82 -14.47
N ILE A 188 -9.16 4.37 -13.24
CA ILE A 188 -8.22 4.41 -12.11
C ILE A 188 -7.89 2.99 -11.68
N LEU A 189 -6.61 2.75 -11.40
CA LEU A 189 -6.09 1.51 -10.87
C LEU A 189 -5.67 1.72 -9.41
N THR A 190 -6.04 0.78 -8.55
CA THR A 190 -5.59 0.72 -7.16
C THR A 190 -4.90 -0.61 -6.94
N PHE A 191 -3.64 -0.59 -6.51
CA PHE A 191 -2.88 -1.78 -6.16
C PHE A 191 -2.80 -1.91 -4.65
N LEU A 192 -3.07 -3.12 -4.15
CA LEU A 192 -2.90 -3.49 -2.75
C LEU A 192 -2.19 -4.86 -2.67
N ASP A 193 -1.44 -5.06 -1.60
CA ASP A 193 -0.96 -6.38 -1.23
C ASP A 193 -2.09 -7.21 -0.59
N SER A 194 -1.92 -8.53 -0.55
CA SER A 194 -2.92 -9.51 -0.10
C SER A 194 -3.08 -9.65 1.43
N HIS A 195 -2.40 -8.80 2.19
CA HIS A 195 -2.35 -8.81 3.66
C HIS A 195 -2.41 -7.37 4.18
N CYS A 196 -3.41 -6.65 3.69
CA CYS A 196 -3.73 -5.29 4.04
C CYS A 196 -5.09 -5.17 4.75
N GLU A 197 -5.26 -4.10 5.53
CA GLU A 197 -6.56 -3.73 6.10
C GLU A 197 -6.81 -2.25 5.88
N CYS A 198 -7.81 -1.93 5.07
CA CYS A 198 -8.17 -0.55 4.76
C CYS A 198 -8.81 0.13 5.97
N ASN A 199 -8.41 1.37 6.27
CA ASN A 199 -9.06 2.18 7.30
C ASN A 199 -10.25 2.96 6.71
N THR A 200 -10.99 3.67 7.57
CA THR A 200 -12.15 4.46 7.15
C THR A 200 -11.78 5.61 6.20
N ASP A 201 -12.60 5.81 5.16
CA ASP A 201 -12.40 6.79 4.07
C ASP A 201 -11.02 6.77 3.43
N TRP A 202 -10.36 5.60 3.38
CA TRP A 202 -9.03 5.49 2.81
C TRP A 202 -9.00 5.82 1.31
N LEU A 203 -10.09 5.56 0.58
CA LEU A 203 -10.08 5.53 -0.89
C LEU A 203 -10.27 6.91 -1.52
N GLN A 204 -11.27 7.66 -1.07
CA GLN A 204 -11.64 8.98 -1.61
C GLN A 204 -10.48 9.98 -1.64
N PRO A 205 -9.63 10.12 -0.59
CA PRO A 205 -8.46 10.99 -0.64
C PRO A 205 -7.49 10.62 -1.76
N LEU A 206 -7.31 9.33 -2.06
CA LEU A 206 -6.40 8.87 -3.12
C LEU A 206 -6.97 9.18 -4.50
N LEU A 207 -8.24 8.83 -4.74
CA LEU A 207 -8.92 9.06 -6.03
C LEU A 207 -8.94 10.56 -6.37
N GLN A 208 -9.24 11.42 -5.40
CA GLN A 208 -9.28 12.87 -5.60
C GLN A 208 -7.93 13.42 -6.10
N ARG A 209 -6.81 12.86 -5.68
CA ARG A 209 -5.48 13.27 -6.13
C ARG A 209 -5.21 12.87 -7.57
N VAL A 210 -5.55 11.64 -7.94
CA VAL A 210 -5.39 11.13 -9.30
C VAL A 210 -6.30 11.86 -10.28
N VAL A 211 -7.52 12.21 -9.88
CA VAL A 211 -8.43 13.05 -10.69
C VAL A 211 -7.83 14.45 -10.89
N LYS A 212 -7.25 15.06 -9.85
CA LYS A 212 -6.63 16.38 -9.95
C LYS A 212 -5.38 16.36 -10.83
N ASN A 213 -4.60 15.28 -10.81
CA ASN A 213 -3.42 15.12 -11.63
C ASN A 213 -3.33 13.69 -12.16
N ARG A 214 -3.68 13.51 -13.44
CA ARG A 214 -3.67 12.20 -14.13
C ARG A 214 -2.31 11.49 -14.03
N LYS A 215 -1.20 12.24 -13.95
CA LYS A 215 0.17 11.72 -13.86
C LYS A 215 0.67 11.51 -12.41
N ALA A 216 -0.23 11.58 -11.44
CA ALA A 216 0.10 11.27 -10.04
C ALA A 216 0.08 9.76 -9.80
N VAL A 217 1.04 9.30 -9.01
CA VAL A 217 1.04 8.01 -8.35
C VAL A 217 0.99 8.28 -6.85
N VAL A 218 -0.10 7.88 -6.20
CA VAL A 218 -0.34 8.25 -4.81
C VAL A 218 -0.47 7.04 -3.91
N SER A 219 0.11 7.10 -2.72
CA SER A 219 0.08 6.02 -1.72
C SER A 219 -0.60 6.50 -0.43
N PRO A 220 -1.25 5.59 0.31
CA PRO A 220 -1.68 5.88 1.68
C PRO A 220 -0.45 6.03 2.59
N ILE A 221 -0.66 6.54 3.81
CA ILE A 221 0.24 6.15 4.90
C ILE A 221 -0.02 4.68 5.20
N ILE A 222 1.06 3.91 5.23
CA ILE A 222 1.01 2.47 5.49
C ILE A 222 1.17 2.27 6.99
N ASP A 223 0.08 1.92 7.66
CA ASP A 223 0.08 1.55 9.07
C ASP A 223 0.62 0.13 9.25
N VAL A 224 1.05 -0.20 10.47
CA VAL A 224 1.65 -1.50 10.77
C VAL A 224 0.57 -2.43 11.32
N ILE A 225 0.38 -3.58 10.69
CA ILE A 225 -0.26 -4.73 11.32
C ILE A 225 0.87 -5.61 11.83
N SER A 226 0.93 -5.79 13.15
CA SER A 226 1.95 -6.61 13.79
C SER A 226 1.89 -8.05 13.28
N MET A 227 3.03 -8.60 12.87
CA MET A 227 3.12 -9.98 12.40
C MET A 227 2.93 -11.03 13.49
N ASP A 228 2.96 -10.63 14.77
CA ASP A 228 2.93 -11.55 15.91
C ASP A 228 1.55 -11.64 16.57
N ASP A 229 0.91 -10.48 16.79
CA ASP A 229 -0.37 -10.37 17.50
C ASP A 229 -1.49 -9.72 16.66
N PHE A 230 -1.20 -9.34 15.41
CA PHE A 230 -2.13 -8.69 14.49
C PHE A 230 -2.70 -7.35 14.99
N SER A 231 -2.09 -6.72 16.00
CA SER A 231 -2.46 -5.37 16.41
C SER A 231 -2.26 -4.37 15.27
N TYR A 232 -3.21 -3.46 15.08
CA TYR A 232 -3.16 -2.40 14.08
C TYR A 232 -2.61 -1.12 14.72
N ILE A 233 -1.45 -0.67 14.26
CA ILE A 233 -0.66 0.41 14.85
C ILE A 233 -0.47 1.53 13.82
N GLY A 234 -0.89 2.74 14.19
CA GLY A 234 -0.74 3.93 13.33
C GLY A 234 0.72 4.29 13.06
N ALA A 235 1.08 4.46 11.80
CA ALA A 235 2.40 4.95 11.41
C ALA A 235 2.49 6.48 11.52
N SER A 236 3.72 6.99 11.61
CA SER A 236 3.99 8.43 11.61
C SER A 236 3.61 9.05 10.26
N ALA A 237 3.02 10.25 10.30
CA ALA A 237 2.76 11.07 9.11
C ALA A 237 3.97 11.95 8.71
N ASP A 238 5.06 11.86 9.47
CA ASP A 238 6.29 12.64 9.27
C ASP A 238 7.39 11.84 8.54
N ILE A 239 7.00 10.88 7.73
CA ILE A 239 7.92 10.05 6.93
C ILE A 239 7.66 10.20 5.43
N LYS A 240 8.71 10.03 4.64
CA LYS A 240 8.69 9.88 3.18
C LYS A 240 9.49 8.64 2.79
N GLY A 241 9.19 8.06 1.64
CA GLY A 241 9.98 6.95 1.12
C GLY A 241 11.31 7.44 0.56
N GLY A 242 12.38 6.72 0.89
CA GLY A 242 13.75 6.98 0.48
C GLY A 242 14.47 5.69 0.10
N PHE A 243 15.74 5.82 -0.24
CA PHE A 243 16.61 4.67 -0.53
C PHE A 243 18.07 5.00 -0.27
N ASP A 244 18.91 3.98 -0.14
CA ASP A 244 20.37 4.12 -0.16
C ASP A 244 20.98 3.71 -1.51
N TRP A 245 22.26 3.97 -1.73
CA TRP A 245 22.91 3.62 -3.00
C TRP A 245 22.89 2.11 -3.32
N SER A 246 22.66 1.23 -2.34
CA SER A 246 22.47 -0.20 -2.60
C SER A 246 21.12 -0.53 -3.25
N LEU A 247 20.30 0.50 -3.52
CA LEU A 247 18.89 0.39 -3.89
C LEU A 247 18.13 -0.44 -2.85
N HIS A 248 18.31 -0.13 -1.57
CA HIS A 248 17.46 -0.64 -0.49
C HIS A 248 16.46 0.44 -0.08
N PHE A 249 15.18 0.07 0.03
CA PHE A 249 14.12 1.01 0.42
C PHE A 249 14.22 1.32 1.91
N LYS A 250 14.04 2.57 2.29
CA LYS A 250 13.97 3.00 3.69
C LYS A 250 12.91 4.08 3.87
N TRP A 251 12.44 4.23 5.11
CA TRP A 251 11.64 5.37 5.51
C TRP A 251 12.55 6.48 6.03
N ASP A 252 12.52 7.63 5.39
CA ASP A 252 13.22 8.82 5.87
C ASP A 252 12.25 9.72 6.64
N ASN A 253 12.71 10.27 7.75
CA ASN A 253 12.00 11.35 8.41
C ASN A 253 11.99 12.61 7.53
N LEU A 254 10.87 13.33 7.53
CA LEU A 254 10.83 14.68 6.98
C LEU A 254 11.86 15.57 7.67
N SER A 255 12.56 16.41 6.90
CA SER A 255 13.54 17.35 7.47
C SER A 255 12.85 18.35 8.40
N PRO A 256 13.58 18.99 9.35
CA PRO A 256 13.00 20.01 10.21
C PRO A 256 12.26 21.12 9.45
N GLY A 257 12.81 21.57 8.32
CA GLY A 257 12.16 22.55 7.44
C GLY A 257 10.86 22.05 6.82
N GLN A 258 10.83 20.78 6.37
CA GLN A 258 9.62 20.15 5.84
C GLN A 258 8.53 20.00 6.91
N LYS A 259 8.89 19.59 8.13
CA LYS A 259 7.97 19.51 9.27
C LYS A 259 7.39 20.88 9.62
N GLN A 260 8.24 21.90 9.71
CA GLN A 260 7.82 23.27 9.99
C GLN A 260 6.87 23.82 8.92
N ALA A 261 7.15 23.60 7.64
CA ALA A 261 6.29 24.04 6.53
C ALA A 261 4.89 23.38 6.57
N ARG A 262 4.80 22.17 7.13
CA ARG A 262 3.56 21.39 7.23
C ARG A 262 2.77 21.63 8.50
N ARG A 263 3.30 22.39 9.46
CA ARG A 263 2.68 22.60 10.79
C ARG A 263 1.22 23.04 10.72
N ASN A 264 0.89 23.91 9.77
CA ASN A 264 -0.48 24.42 9.58
C ASN A 264 -1.32 23.58 8.59
N THR A 265 -0.71 22.62 7.91
CA THR A 265 -1.35 21.76 6.90
C THR A 265 -0.93 20.28 7.06
N PRO A 266 -1.11 19.68 8.25
CA PRO A 266 -0.57 18.35 8.56
C PRO A 266 -1.15 17.24 7.66
N ILE A 267 -2.31 17.49 7.06
CA ILE A 267 -2.99 16.56 6.14
C ILE A 267 -2.69 16.79 4.67
N ALA A 268 -1.85 17.78 4.33
CA ALA A 268 -1.49 18.04 2.94
C ALA A 268 -0.69 16.86 2.37
N PRO A 269 -0.86 16.53 1.06
CA PRO A 269 -0.06 15.52 0.38
C PRO A 269 1.45 15.75 0.57
N ILE A 270 2.20 14.68 0.81
CA ILE A 270 3.66 14.71 0.97
C ILE A 270 4.27 14.23 -0.33
N LYS A 271 5.06 15.06 -1.01
CA LYS A 271 5.87 14.58 -2.15
C LYS A 271 6.91 13.59 -1.63
N THR A 272 6.96 12.41 -2.24
CA THR A 272 7.88 11.35 -1.84
C THR A 272 8.82 10.99 -2.99
N PRO A 273 10.14 10.89 -2.78
CA PRO A 273 11.07 10.40 -3.80
C PRO A 273 10.71 8.99 -4.29
N MET A 274 10.30 8.15 -3.36
CA MET A 274 10.08 6.72 -3.56
C MET A 274 8.78 6.28 -2.90
N ILE A 275 8.10 5.29 -3.47
CA ILE A 275 7.02 4.55 -2.78
C ILE A 275 7.55 3.19 -2.33
N ALA A 276 6.94 2.61 -1.29
CA ALA A 276 7.26 1.24 -0.88
C ALA A 276 6.93 0.22 -2.00
N GLY A 277 5.95 0.53 -2.85
CA GLY A 277 5.58 -0.26 -4.02
C GLY A 277 4.36 -1.16 -3.83
N GLY A 278 4.08 -1.59 -2.59
CA GLY A 278 2.95 -2.47 -2.27
C GLY A 278 1.57 -1.84 -2.53
N LEU A 279 1.40 -0.57 -2.14
CA LEU A 279 0.11 0.11 -2.10
C LEU A 279 0.17 1.44 -2.82
N PHE A 280 -0.57 1.59 -3.92
CA PHE A 280 -0.68 2.87 -4.62
C PHE A 280 -1.90 2.93 -5.56
N VAL A 281 -2.26 4.15 -5.93
CA VAL A 281 -3.34 4.47 -6.87
C VAL A 281 -2.79 5.34 -7.99
N THR A 282 -3.18 5.06 -9.23
CA THR A 282 -2.79 5.86 -10.39
C THR A 282 -3.84 5.77 -11.49
N SER A 283 -3.81 6.69 -12.46
CA SER A 283 -4.70 6.56 -13.62
C SER A 283 -4.22 5.42 -14.52
N LYS A 284 -5.16 4.67 -15.09
CA LYS A 284 -4.86 3.58 -16.03
C LYS A 284 -4.10 4.11 -17.24
N ASP A 285 -4.56 5.22 -17.82
CA ASP A 285 -3.90 5.86 -18.96
C ASP A 285 -2.45 6.22 -18.65
N TRP A 286 -2.16 6.77 -17.46
CA TRP A 286 -0.78 7.10 -17.10
C TRP A 286 0.05 5.83 -16.87
N PHE A 287 -0.51 4.80 -16.22
CA PHE A 287 0.16 3.52 -16.05
C PHE A 287 0.54 2.91 -17.40
N GLU A 288 -0.34 2.96 -18.39
CA GLU A 288 -0.10 2.45 -19.74
C GLU A 288 0.87 3.33 -20.55
N GLU A 289 0.63 4.64 -20.60
CA GLU A 289 1.46 5.62 -21.32
C GLU A 289 2.91 5.64 -20.81
N SER A 290 3.07 5.58 -19.48
CA SER A 290 4.39 5.50 -18.85
C SER A 290 5.03 4.12 -18.99
N GLY A 291 4.38 3.15 -19.65
CA GLY A 291 4.95 1.85 -20.00
C GLY A 291 4.84 0.77 -18.93
N LYS A 292 3.75 0.76 -18.16
CA LYS A 292 3.37 -0.26 -17.16
C LYS A 292 4.54 -0.59 -16.22
N TYR A 293 4.74 -1.85 -15.87
CA TYR A 293 5.99 -2.32 -15.27
C TYR A 293 6.92 -2.94 -16.32
N ASP A 294 8.21 -3.03 -15.98
CA ASP A 294 9.17 -3.83 -16.74
C ASP A 294 8.92 -5.33 -16.54
N VAL A 295 8.20 -5.95 -17.48
CA VAL A 295 7.78 -7.36 -17.41
C VAL A 295 8.92 -8.38 -17.45
N MET A 296 10.16 -7.93 -17.70
CA MET A 296 11.37 -8.77 -17.64
C MET A 296 12.01 -8.77 -16.23
N MET A 297 11.42 -8.08 -15.25
CA MET A 297 11.71 -8.27 -13.83
C MET A 297 11.01 -9.52 -13.31
N ASP A 298 11.66 -10.22 -12.38
CA ASP A 298 11.17 -11.51 -11.87
C ASP A 298 10.70 -11.42 -10.42
N ILE A 299 9.64 -12.18 -10.12
CA ILE A 299 9.10 -12.44 -8.77
C ILE A 299 8.82 -11.18 -7.96
N TRP A 300 9.81 -10.59 -7.33
CA TRP A 300 9.65 -9.50 -6.37
C TRP A 300 10.93 -8.64 -6.27
N GLY A 301 10.74 -7.35 -6.00
CA GLY A 301 11.79 -6.41 -5.64
C GLY A 301 12.34 -5.66 -6.85
N GLY A 302 12.76 -4.41 -6.65
CA GLY A 302 13.31 -3.56 -7.70
C GLY A 302 12.26 -2.72 -8.44
N GLU A 303 11.01 -3.17 -8.47
CA GLU A 303 9.92 -2.58 -9.24
C GLU A 303 9.45 -1.24 -8.67
N ASN A 304 9.51 -1.08 -7.35
CA ASN A 304 9.21 0.17 -6.66
C ASN A 304 10.20 1.28 -7.07
N PHE A 305 11.50 0.97 -7.17
CA PHE A 305 12.50 1.92 -7.67
C PHE A 305 12.28 2.30 -9.12
N GLU A 306 11.98 1.30 -9.97
CA GLU A 306 11.73 1.50 -11.39
C GLU A 306 10.58 2.47 -11.64
N ILE A 307 9.41 2.20 -11.03
CA ILE A 307 8.23 3.04 -11.22
C ILE A 307 8.42 4.43 -10.60
N SER A 308 9.13 4.54 -9.48
CA SER A 308 9.39 5.84 -8.85
C SER A 308 10.33 6.72 -9.66
N PHE A 309 11.47 6.18 -10.11
CA PHE A 309 12.40 6.90 -10.95
C PHE A 309 11.76 7.33 -12.27
N ARG A 310 11.04 6.41 -12.91
CA ARG A 310 10.31 6.68 -14.14
C ARG A 310 9.24 7.74 -13.95
N THR A 311 8.41 7.63 -12.92
CA THR A 311 7.33 8.60 -12.66
C THR A 311 7.89 10.01 -12.53
N TRP A 312 8.90 10.20 -11.69
CA TRP A 312 9.50 11.51 -11.48
C TRP A 312 10.24 12.03 -12.72
N GLN A 313 11.12 11.23 -13.31
CA GLN A 313 11.92 11.66 -14.46
C GLN A 313 11.06 11.95 -15.69
N CYS A 314 9.94 11.26 -15.87
CA CYS A 314 9.07 11.39 -17.06
C CYS A 314 7.89 12.36 -16.83
N GLY A 315 7.95 13.22 -15.81
CA GLY A 315 7.01 14.34 -15.62
C GLY A 315 5.75 14.02 -14.82
N GLY A 316 5.69 12.86 -14.15
CA GLY A 316 4.69 12.55 -13.13
C GLY A 316 5.12 13.04 -11.75
N VAL A 317 4.29 12.71 -10.74
CA VAL A 317 4.57 13.03 -9.33
C VAL A 317 4.25 11.83 -8.46
N MET A 318 4.96 11.71 -7.33
CA MET A 318 4.62 10.73 -6.30
C MET A 318 4.26 11.41 -4.99
N GLU A 319 3.15 10.99 -4.38
CA GLU A 319 2.63 11.58 -3.15
C GLU A 319 2.21 10.52 -2.12
N ILE A 320 2.49 10.75 -0.85
CA ILE A 320 1.85 10.06 0.28
C ILE A 320 0.70 10.93 0.78
N ILE A 321 -0.48 10.34 0.94
CA ILE A 321 -1.72 11.08 1.29
C ILE A 321 -2.09 10.80 2.75
N PRO A 322 -1.86 11.73 3.69
CA PRO A 322 -1.98 11.45 5.13
C PRO A 322 -3.38 11.04 5.61
N CYS A 323 -4.43 11.48 4.92
CA CYS A 323 -5.81 11.10 5.24
C CYS A 323 -6.21 9.71 4.73
N SER A 324 -5.38 9.09 3.90
CA SER A 324 -5.55 7.71 3.50
C SER A 324 -4.65 6.81 4.33
N ARG A 325 -5.25 5.84 5.03
CA ARG A 325 -4.59 4.92 5.95
C ARG A 325 -4.92 3.49 5.56
N VAL A 326 -3.90 2.66 5.38
CA VAL A 326 -4.05 1.23 5.11
C VAL A 326 -3.01 0.48 5.93
N GLY A 327 -3.45 -0.47 6.75
CA GLY A 327 -2.56 -1.36 7.49
C GLY A 327 -1.94 -2.40 6.58
N HIS A 328 -0.70 -2.78 6.84
CA HIS A 328 0.03 -3.83 6.13
C HIS A 328 0.75 -4.75 7.13
N VAL A 329 0.69 -6.06 6.90
CA VAL A 329 1.46 -7.04 7.70
C VAL A 329 2.93 -7.01 7.27
N PHE A 330 3.76 -6.29 8.04
CA PHE A 330 5.20 -6.24 7.79
C PHE A 330 5.90 -7.50 8.29
N ARG A 331 6.55 -8.22 7.37
CA ARG A 331 7.25 -9.48 7.64
C ARG A 331 8.76 -9.27 7.69
N LYS A 332 9.46 -10.08 8.47
CA LYS A 332 10.95 -10.08 8.50
C LYS A 332 11.59 -10.84 7.34
N ARG A 333 10.86 -11.79 6.74
CA ARG A 333 11.33 -12.69 5.67
C ARG A 333 10.21 -12.92 4.66
N HIS A 334 10.59 -13.29 3.44
CA HIS A 334 9.65 -13.70 2.40
C HIS A 334 9.25 -15.18 2.60
N PRO A 335 7.95 -15.53 2.55
CA PRO A 335 7.48 -16.91 2.68
C PRO A 335 7.63 -17.75 1.40
N TYR A 336 7.89 -17.11 0.26
CA TYR A 336 7.83 -17.74 -1.04
C TYR A 336 9.20 -18.02 -1.64
N THR A 337 9.23 -18.97 -2.59
CA THR A 337 10.46 -19.41 -3.24
C THR A 337 10.99 -18.36 -4.22
N PHE A 338 12.27 -18.44 -4.55
CA PHE A 338 12.88 -17.64 -5.62
C PHE A 338 13.68 -18.62 -6.49
N PRO A 339 13.31 -18.85 -7.76
CA PRO A 339 13.96 -19.87 -8.59
C PRO A 339 15.49 -19.72 -8.65
N ASP A 340 15.98 -18.49 -8.77
CA ASP A 340 17.42 -18.17 -8.80
C ASP A 340 17.97 -17.72 -7.44
N GLY A 341 17.18 -17.80 -6.37
CA GLY A 341 17.46 -17.23 -5.06
C GLY A 341 17.08 -15.75 -4.94
N ASN A 342 16.68 -15.34 -3.73
CA ASN A 342 16.19 -13.98 -3.45
C ASN A 342 17.21 -12.90 -3.85
N ALA A 343 18.46 -13.08 -3.41
CA ALA A 343 19.53 -12.10 -3.68
C ALA A 343 19.79 -11.89 -5.18
N ASN A 344 19.81 -12.97 -5.98
CA ASN A 344 20.04 -12.88 -7.42
C ASN A 344 18.84 -12.27 -8.15
N THR A 345 17.62 -12.64 -7.75
CA THR A 345 16.38 -12.06 -8.30
C THR A 345 16.32 -10.56 -8.05
N TYR A 346 16.54 -10.16 -6.80
CA TYR A 346 16.59 -8.75 -6.40
C TYR A 346 17.70 -7.99 -7.15
N MET A 347 18.87 -8.59 -7.29
CA MET A 347 20.00 -8.02 -8.00
C MET A 347 19.70 -7.85 -9.49
N LYS A 348 19.12 -8.86 -10.16
CA LYS A 348 18.65 -8.76 -11.54
C LYS A 348 17.71 -7.57 -11.71
N ASN A 349 16.66 -7.49 -10.90
CA ASN A 349 15.66 -6.42 -11.02
C ASN A 349 16.24 -5.04 -10.74
N THR A 350 17.02 -4.88 -9.65
CA THR A 350 17.65 -3.59 -9.32
C THR A 350 18.70 -3.16 -10.35
N ARG A 351 19.43 -4.10 -10.97
CA ARG A 351 20.30 -3.80 -12.11
C ARG A 351 19.53 -3.28 -13.31
N ARG A 352 18.39 -3.89 -13.66
CA ARG A 352 17.53 -3.40 -14.75
C ARG A 352 17.10 -1.96 -14.50
N THR A 353 16.73 -1.63 -13.26
CA THR A 353 16.44 -0.25 -12.85
C THR A 353 17.65 0.66 -13.01
N ALA A 354 18.80 0.29 -12.46
CA ALA A 354 20.01 1.11 -12.49
C ALA A 354 20.50 1.39 -13.93
N GLU A 355 20.49 0.37 -14.78
CA GLU A 355 20.97 0.46 -16.17
C GLU A 355 20.08 1.32 -17.09
N VAL A 356 18.82 1.51 -16.72
CA VAL A 356 17.87 2.31 -17.50
C VAL A 356 17.74 3.73 -16.94
N TRP A 357 17.71 3.88 -15.61
CA TRP A 357 17.21 5.09 -14.96
C TRP A 357 18.25 5.90 -14.19
N MET A 358 19.43 5.35 -13.89
CA MET A 358 20.41 6.00 -13.00
C MET A 358 21.60 6.66 -13.71
N ASP A 359 21.64 6.64 -15.04
CA ASP A 359 22.73 7.26 -15.83
C ASP A 359 24.13 6.85 -15.32
N GLU A 360 25.06 7.80 -15.15
CA GLU A 360 26.38 7.57 -14.58
C GLU A 360 26.37 7.25 -13.07
N TYR A 361 25.28 7.56 -12.36
CA TYR A 361 25.15 7.34 -10.91
C TYR A 361 24.98 5.86 -10.54
N LYS A 362 24.68 4.99 -11.51
CA LYS A 362 24.71 3.54 -11.32
C LYS A 362 26.07 3.03 -10.80
N LYS A 363 27.16 3.81 -10.98
CA LYS A 363 28.48 3.51 -10.39
C LYS A 363 28.43 3.41 -8.86
N PHE A 364 27.59 4.20 -8.18
CA PHE A 364 27.42 4.16 -6.73
C PHE A 364 26.65 2.91 -6.30
N TYR A 365 25.64 2.51 -7.07
CA TYR A 365 24.98 1.22 -6.88
C TYR A 365 25.95 0.05 -7.01
N TYR A 366 26.79 0.05 -8.04
CA TYR A 366 27.80 -0.99 -8.21
C TYR A 366 28.93 -0.93 -7.17
N ALA A 367 29.17 0.23 -6.55
CA ALA A 367 30.09 0.33 -5.42
C ALA A 367 29.48 -0.28 -4.14
N ALA A 368 28.19 -0.01 -3.88
CA ALA A 368 27.46 -0.57 -2.75
C ALA A 368 27.13 -2.07 -2.91
N ARG A 369 26.97 -2.55 -4.15
CA ARG A 369 26.75 -3.96 -4.49
C ARG A 369 27.71 -4.43 -5.59
N PRO A 370 29.00 -4.71 -5.26
CA PRO A 370 29.99 -5.10 -6.26
C PRO A 370 29.63 -6.34 -7.07
N LEU A 371 28.98 -7.33 -6.45
CA LEU A 371 28.51 -8.56 -7.10
C LEU A 371 27.49 -8.29 -8.22
N ALA A 372 26.79 -7.15 -8.16
CA ALA A 372 25.86 -6.76 -9.20
C ALA A 372 26.57 -6.42 -10.51
N ARG A 373 27.89 -6.18 -10.58
CA ARG A 373 28.53 -5.84 -11.87
C ARG A 373 28.47 -6.99 -12.88
N SER A 374 28.63 -8.23 -12.43
CA SER A 374 28.67 -9.42 -13.28
C SER A 374 27.33 -10.15 -13.42
N ALA A 375 26.34 -9.88 -12.56
CA ALA A 375 25.08 -10.62 -12.53
C ALA A 375 24.18 -10.38 -13.77
N PRO A 376 23.76 -11.39 -14.54
CA PRO A 376 22.95 -11.18 -15.74
C PRO A 376 21.62 -10.48 -15.41
N TYR A 377 21.25 -9.47 -16.22
CA TYR A 377 20.01 -8.71 -16.03
C TYR A 377 19.11 -8.67 -17.28
N GLY A 378 19.52 -9.35 -18.35
CA GLY A 378 18.81 -9.43 -19.62
C GLY A 378 18.81 -8.11 -20.42
N ASN A 379 18.08 -8.11 -21.53
CA ASN A 379 17.98 -6.94 -22.41
C ASN A 379 17.11 -5.84 -21.78
N VAL A 380 17.56 -4.59 -21.85
CA VAL A 380 16.86 -3.39 -21.34
C VAL A 380 16.57 -2.34 -22.44
N MET A 381 16.79 -2.66 -23.70
CA MET A 381 16.68 -1.72 -24.83
C MET A 381 15.28 -1.15 -24.96
N ALA A 382 14.23 -1.95 -24.82
CA ALA A 382 12.84 -1.48 -24.86
C ALA A 382 12.56 -0.43 -23.77
N ARG A 383 13.11 -0.62 -22.55
CA ARG A 383 12.99 0.34 -21.45
C ARG A 383 13.78 1.63 -21.71
N LYS A 384 14.98 1.53 -22.30
CA LYS A 384 15.78 2.71 -22.71
C LYS A 384 15.06 3.51 -23.82
N GLN A 385 14.51 2.83 -24.82
CA GLN A 385 13.72 3.45 -25.89
C GLN A 385 12.47 4.14 -25.35
N LEU A 386 11.79 3.52 -24.38
CA LEU A 386 10.66 4.14 -23.68
C LEU A 386 11.10 5.43 -22.97
N ARG A 387 12.21 5.41 -22.22
CA ARG A 387 12.76 6.60 -21.54
C ARG A 387 13.05 7.73 -22.53
N THR A 388 13.63 7.42 -23.69
CA THR A 388 13.85 8.39 -24.78
C THR A 388 12.54 8.92 -25.36
N LYS A 389 11.58 8.03 -25.66
CA LYS A 389 10.26 8.39 -26.22
C LYS A 389 9.49 9.35 -25.31
N LEU A 390 9.53 9.10 -24.00
CA LEU A 390 8.88 9.93 -22.98
C LEU A 390 9.64 11.23 -22.66
N LYS A 391 10.82 11.45 -23.28
CA LYS A 391 11.68 12.63 -23.06
C LYS A 391 11.98 12.85 -21.57
N CYS A 392 12.27 11.76 -20.85
CA CYS A 392 12.48 11.82 -19.42
C CYS A 392 13.76 12.61 -19.08
N LYS A 393 13.73 13.29 -17.93
CA LYS A 393 14.86 14.01 -17.36
C LYS A 393 15.96 13.04 -16.89
N SER A 394 17.16 13.57 -16.66
CA SER A 394 18.29 12.79 -16.16
C SER A 394 18.11 12.38 -14.70
N PHE A 395 18.90 11.39 -14.26
CA PHE A 395 18.98 11.02 -12.86
C PHE A 395 19.62 12.12 -12.01
N LYS A 396 20.55 12.90 -12.58
CA LYS A 396 21.07 14.13 -11.94
C LYS A 396 19.95 15.08 -11.53
N TRP A 397 19.01 15.35 -12.44
CA TRP A 397 17.85 16.19 -12.13
C TRP A 397 16.99 15.59 -11.01
N TYR A 398 16.80 14.26 -11.01
CA TYR A 398 16.07 13.56 -9.95
C TYR A 398 16.74 13.79 -8.58
N LEU A 399 18.06 13.63 -8.49
CA LEU A 399 18.78 13.87 -7.25
C LEU A 399 18.70 15.33 -6.81
N GLU A 400 18.92 16.28 -7.71
CA GLU A 400 18.93 17.72 -7.36
C GLU A 400 17.54 18.27 -7.01
N THR A 401 16.48 17.74 -7.62
CA THR A 401 15.12 18.31 -7.51
C THR A 401 14.18 17.48 -6.64
N VAL A 402 14.28 16.15 -6.69
CA VAL A 402 13.33 15.24 -6.05
C VAL A 402 13.90 14.68 -4.75
N TYR A 403 15.18 14.31 -4.74
CA TYR A 403 15.81 13.69 -3.56
C TYR A 403 17.20 14.27 -3.23
N PRO A 404 17.30 15.57 -2.93
CA PRO A 404 18.57 16.23 -2.65
C PRO A 404 19.21 15.78 -1.33
N GLU A 405 18.46 15.08 -0.48
CA GLU A 405 18.96 14.57 0.80
C GLU A 405 19.67 13.21 0.68
N LEU A 406 19.69 12.58 -0.51
CA LEU A 406 20.46 11.36 -0.73
C LEU A 406 21.96 11.68 -0.71
N GLN A 407 22.65 11.18 0.31
CA GLN A 407 24.10 11.32 0.49
C GLN A 407 24.87 10.25 -0.27
#